data_AF-A0A349BMM9-F1
#
_entry.id   AF-A0A349BMM9-F1
#
_cell.length_a   1.000
_cell.length_b   1.000
_cell.length_c   1.000
_cell.angle_alpha   90.00
_cell.angle_beta   90.00
_cell.angle_gamma   90.00
#
_symmetry.space_group_name_H-M   'P 1'
#
loop_
_entity.id
_entity.type
_entity.pdbx_description
1 polymer ?
#
loop_
_entity_poly.entity_id
_entity_poly.type
_entity_poly.pdbx_seq_one_letter_code
_entity_poly.pdbx_strand_id
1 'polypeptide(L)'
;MDRSNIMVDFSPGYFGKLPIYPDFIRHNATSREVSQLDQWFQEGIHFAKSRLGQGWADDFRKAESYNFLFQQEGSEYYLLGIYTPSRDQSGRLYPFFIFLRISKRSFDLPFYFAPVCFSPFLAGSYEMIQGGWEGTDLKSIVSRLEQM
;
A
#
# COMPACT_ATOMS: atom_id res chain seq x y z
N MET A 1 -20.88 -18.02 -24.98
CA MET A 1 -20.43 -18.03 -23.57
C MET A 1 -20.57 -16.62 -23.07
N ASP A 2 -21.51 -16.44 -22.16
CA ASP A 2 -21.89 -15.16 -21.58
C ASP A 2 -20.71 -14.61 -20.76
N ARG A 3 -20.13 -13.49 -21.22
CA ARG A 3 -19.15 -12.70 -20.45
C ARG A 3 -19.95 -11.76 -19.54
N SER A 4 -20.74 -12.32 -18.65
CA SER A 4 -21.31 -11.56 -17.55
C SER A 4 -20.13 -10.91 -16.82
N ASN A 5 -20.17 -9.59 -16.67
CA ASN A 5 -19.16 -8.80 -15.98
C ASN A 5 -18.87 -9.45 -14.62
N ILE A 6 -17.80 -10.24 -14.53
CA ILE A 6 -17.30 -10.74 -13.27
C ILE A 6 -16.69 -9.53 -12.60
N MET A 7 -17.48 -8.88 -11.75
CA MET A 7 -17.00 -7.82 -10.90
C MET A 7 -15.99 -8.46 -9.96
N VAL A 8 -14.71 -8.14 -10.17
CA VAL A 8 -13.67 -8.50 -9.22
C VAL A 8 -14.00 -7.79 -7.91
N ASP A 9 -14.18 -8.56 -6.85
CA ASP A 9 -14.39 -8.04 -5.51
C ASP A 9 -13.05 -7.54 -4.96
N PHE A 10 -12.94 -6.22 -4.85
CA PHE A 10 -11.81 -5.55 -4.26
C PHE A 10 -12.25 -4.39 -3.36
N SER A 11 -11.44 -4.08 -2.36
CA SER A 11 -11.60 -2.90 -1.51
C SER A 11 -10.29 -2.11 -1.48
N PRO A 12 -10.29 -0.82 -1.81
CA PRO A 12 -9.09 -0.02 -1.71
C PRO A 12 -8.82 0.39 -0.26
N GLY A 13 -7.56 0.61 0.09
CA GLY A 13 -7.14 1.00 1.43
C GLY A 13 -5.80 1.71 1.44
N TYR A 14 -5.47 2.29 2.60
CA TYR A 14 -4.15 2.81 2.88
C TYR A 14 -3.75 2.58 4.33
N PHE A 15 -2.45 2.53 4.58
CA PHE A 15 -1.92 2.58 5.94
C PHE A 15 -0.49 3.13 5.97
N GLY A 16 -0.04 3.57 7.15
CA GLY A 16 1.34 3.99 7.35
C GLY A 16 1.44 5.40 7.93
N LYS A 17 2.50 6.12 7.58
CA LYS A 17 2.74 7.47 8.07
C LYS A 17 2.71 8.50 6.95
N LEU A 18 2.17 9.68 7.23
CA LEU A 18 2.23 10.84 6.35
C LEU A 18 2.76 12.05 7.11
N PRO A 19 3.50 12.96 6.45
CA PRO A 19 4.10 14.13 7.12
C PRO A 19 3.08 15.07 7.77
N ILE A 20 1.82 15.01 7.30
CA ILE A 20 0.70 15.84 7.74
C ILE A 20 -0.07 15.27 8.95
N TYR A 21 0.27 14.07 9.44
CA TYR A 21 -0.36 13.46 10.61
C TYR A 21 0.66 13.15 11.71
N PRO A 22 0.29 13.29 12.99
CA PRO A 22 1.20 13.05 14.11
C PRO A 22 1.45 11.55 14.36
N ASP A 23 0.57 10.68 13.88
CA ASP A 23 0.65 9.24 14.10
C ASP A 23 0.22 8.45 12.86
N PHE A 24 0.27 7.13 12.99
CA PHE A 24 -0.12 6.17 11.98
C PHE A 24 -1.58 6.35 11.55
N ILE A 25 -1.81 6.34 10.23
CA ILE A 25 -3.15 6.44 9.65
C ILE A 25 -3.55 5.13 8.98
N ARG A 26 -4.85 4.85 8.95
CA ARG A 26 -5.42 3.61 8.41
C ARG A 26 -6.77 3.88 7.76
N HIS A 27 -7.03 3.26 6.62
CA HIS A 27 -8.33 3.15 5.97
C HIS A 27 -8.42 1.78 5.30
N ASN A 28 -9.49 1.01 5.58
CA ASN A 28 -9.66 -0.38 5.13
C ASN A 28 -8.44 -1.30 5.40
N ALA A 29 -7.74 -1.05 6.51
CA ALA A 29 -6.43 -1.61 6.81
C ALA A 29 -6.39 -2.40 8.13
N THR A 30 -7.48 -3.11 8.44
CA THR A 30 -7.63 -3.96 9.65
C THR A 30 -7.64 -5.45 9.33
N SER A 31 -7.55 -5.83 8.05
CA SER A 31 -7.60 -7.24 7.64
C SER A 31 -6.32 -8.00 8.03
N ARG A 32 -6.42 -9.33 8.07
CA ARG A 32 -5.28 -10.22 8.36
C ARG A 32 -4.12 -10.00 7.40
N GLU A 33 -4.39 -9.84 6.11
CA GLU A 33 -3.37 -9.68 5.07
C GLU A 33 -2.58 -8.38 5.28
N VAL A 34 -3.27 -7.30 5.68
CA VAL A 34 -2.65 -6.01 5.95
C VAL A 34 -1.76 -6.08 7.19
N SER A 35 -2.23 -6.71 8.26
CA SER A 35 -1.44 -6.91 9.47
C SER A 35 -0.17 -7.74 9.22
N GLN A 36 -0.25 -8.73 8.33
CA GLN A 36 0.90 -9.56 7.96
C GLN A 36 1.91 -8.81 7.08
N LEU A 37 1.42 -8.01 6.13
CA LEU A 37 2.30 -7.12 5.36
C LEU A 37 3.00 -6.09 6.25
N ASP A 38 2.27 -5.46 7.18
CA ASP A 38 2.79 -4.51 8.16
C ASP A 38 3.88 -5.16 9.03
N GLN A 39 3.62 -6.36 9.55
CA GLN A 39 4.60 -7.12 10.32
C GLN A 39 5.87 -7.42 9.49
N TRP A 40 5.72 -7.91 8.27
CA TRP A 40 6.86 -8.22 7.39
C TRP A 40 7.72 -6.98 7.11
N PHE A 41 7.10 -5.81 6.87
CA PHE A 41 7.81 -4.55 6.71
C PHE A 41 8.51 -4.09 8.00
N GLN A 42 7.86 -4.23 9.16
CA GLN A 42 8.47 -3.88 10.44
C GLN A 42 9.73 -4.71 10.72
N GLU A 43 9.67 -6.02 10.47
CA GLU A 43 10.81 -6.93 10.60
C GLU A 43 11.94 -6.57 9.63
N GLY A 44 11.61 -6.32 8.36
CA GLY A 44 12.58 -5.90 7.35
C GLY A 44 13.25 -4.56 7.67
N ILE A 45 12.48 -3.58 8.15
CA ILE A 45 13.01 -2.28 8.61
C ILE A 45 13.90 -2.46 9.84
N HIS A 46 13.51 -3.31 10.79
CA HIS A 46 14.33 -3.59 11.96
C HIS A 46 15.67 -4.22 11.57
N PHE A 47 15.66 -5.19 10.66
CA PHE A 47 16.87 -5.80 10.10
C PHE A 47 17.73 -4.79 9.32
N ALA A 48 17.12 -3.93 8.50
CA ALA A 48 17.85 -2.90 7.77
C ALA A 48 18.52 -1.90 8.72
N LYS A 49 17.84 -1.49 9.81
CA LYS A 49 18.41 -0.62 10.85
C LYS A 49 19.64 -1.24 11.51
N SER A 50 19.57 -2.52 11.88
CA SER A 50 20.69 -3.20 12.52
C SER A 50 21.90 -3.36 11.60
N ARG A 51 21.65 -3.58 10.30
CA ARG A 51 22.70 -3.76 9.29
C ARG A 51 23.34 -2.46 8.81
N LEU A 52 22.55 -1.41 8.58
CA LEU A 52 23.02 -0.15 7.99
C LEU A 52 23.41 0.90 9.05
N GLY A 53 23.02 0.70 10.31
CA GLY A 53 23.38 1.59 11.41
C GLY A 53 22.94 3.04 11.16
N GLN A 54 23.88 3.98 11.29
CA GLN A 54 23.60 5.42 11.13
C GLN A 54 23.17 5.79 9.70
N GLY A 55 23.56 5.02 8.67
CA GLY A 55 23.18 5.28 7.27
C GLY A 55 21.73 4.94 6.95
N TRP A 56 21.07 4.10 7.77
CA TRP A 56 19.73 3.59 7.49
C TRP A 56 18.71 4.69 7.19
N ALA A 57 18.72 5.77 7.97
CA ALA A 57 17.71 6.82 7.84
C ALA A 57 17.83 7.58 6.51
N ASP A 58 19.05 7.80 6.03
CA ASP A 58 19.30 8.48 4.75
C ASP A 58 19.00 7.56 3.57
N ASP A 59 19.37 6.28 3.69
CA ASP A 59 19.06 5.27 2.67
C ASP A 59 17.53 5.08 2.55
N PHE A 60 16.82 5.01 3.68
CA PHE A 60 15.36 4.91 3.69
C PHE A 60 14.71 6.12 3.01
N ARG A 61 15.18 7.35 3.27
CA ARG A 61 14.64 8.58 2.65
C ARG A 61 14.91 8.68 1.16
N LYS A 62 15.99 8.07 0.67
CA LYS A 62 16.37 8.05 -0.75
C LYS A 62 15.75 6.90 -1.53
N ALA A 63 15.12 5.93 -0.84
CA ALA A 63 14.51 4.81 -1.52
C ALA A 63 13.37 5.27 -2.43
N GLU A 64 13.16 4.54 -3.52
CA GLU A 64 12.06 4.81 -4.44
C GLU A 64 10.74 4.24 -3.92
N SER A 65 9.65 4.66 -4.55
CA SER A 65 8.35 4.02 -4.36
C SER A 65 8.28 2.74 -5.20
N TYR A 66 7.75 1.65 -4.62
CA TYR A 66 7.68 0.36 -5.31
C TYR A 66 6.26 -0.19 -5.31
N ASN A 67 5.87 -0.75 -6.45
CA ASN A 67 4.69 -1.59 -6.54
C ASN A 67 4.95 -2.93 -5.85
N PHE A 68 3.93 -3.47 -5.20
CA PHE A 68 4.00 -4.77 -4.54
C PHE A 68 2.76 -5.61 -4.85
N LEU A 69 2.96 -6.91 -4.88
CA LEU A 69 1.90 -7.93 -4.86
C LEU A 69 2.22 -8.86 -3.70
N PHE A 70 1.36 -8.89 -2.69
CA PHE A 70 1.57 -9.63 -1.45
C PHE A 70 0.43 -10.61 -1.21
N GLN A 71 0.80 -11.87 -0.98
CA GLN A 71 -0.13 -12.93 -0.67
C GLN A 71 0.43 -13.76 0.49
N GLN A 72 -0.39 -13.97 1.51
CA GLN A 72 -0.11 -14.98 2.51
C GLN A 72 -0.71 -16.33 2.09
N GLU A 73 0.01 -17.41 2.39
CA GLU A 73 -0.50 -18.77 2.32
C GLU A 73 -1.78 -18.93 3.18
N GLY A 74 -2.80 -19.56 2.60
CA GLY A 74 -4.09 -19.78 3.26
C GLY A 74 -4.98 -18.55 3.45
N SER A 75 -4.65 -17.37 2.90
CA SER A 75 -5.60 -16.26 2.79
C SER A 75 -6.44 -16.39 1.52
N GLU A 76 -7.72 -16.00 1.60
CA GLU A 76 -8.63 -15.87 0.44
C GLU A 76 -8.46 -14.54 -0.30
N TYR A 77 -7.54 -13.68 0.18
CA TYR A 77 -7.27 -12.37 -0.36
C TYR A 77 -5.78 -12.20 -0.66
N TYR A 78 -5.46 -11.24 -1.52
CA TYR A 78 -4.11 -10.73 -1.70
C TYR A 78 -4.16 -9.20 -1.74
N LEU A 79 -3.01 -8.59 -1.51
CA LEU A 79 -2.83 -7.15 -1.58
C LEU A 79 -2.04 -6.80 -2.83
N LEU A 80 -2.52 -5.84 -3.59
CA LEU A 80 -1.79 -5.21 -4.69
C LEU A 80 -1.69 -3.73 -4.37
N GLY A 81 -0.52 -3.13 -4.49
CA GLY A 81 -0.42 -1.70 -4.20
C GLY A 81 0.93 -1.10 -4.49
N ILE A 82 1.12 0.10 -3.94
CA ILE A 82 2.36 0.83 -3.95
C ILE A 82 2.70 1.23 -2.51
N TYR A 83 3.99 1.21 -2.17
CA TYR A 83 4.48 1.88 -0.98
C TYR A 83 5.50 2.94 -1.34
N THR A 84 5.60 3.95 -0.49
CA THR A 84 6.60 5.02 -0.60
C THR A 84 7.27 5.25 0.76
N PRO A 85 8.58 5.52 0.81
CA PRO A 85 9.22 5.96 2.04
C PRO A 85 8.57 7.23 2.57
N SER A 86 8.24 7.23 3.86
CA SER A 86 7.50 8.33 4.47
C SER A 86 7.89 8.51 5.94
N ARG A 87 7.26 9.48 6.58
CA ARG A 87 7.43 9.85 7.98
C ARG A 87 6.14 10.45 8.53
N ASP A 88 5.98 10.42 9.84
CA ASP A 88 4.96 11.25 10.49
C ASP A 88 5.49 12.67 10.74
N GLN A 89 4.63 13.53 11.30
CA GLN A 89 4.95 14.92 11.63
C GLN A 89 6.15 15.05 12.59
N SER A 90 6.39 14.07 13.47
CA SER A 90 7.55 14.05 14.38
C SER A 90 8.84 13.53 13.74
N GLY A 91 8.77 13.06 12.49
CA GLY A 91 9.91 12.55 11.74
C GLY A 91 10.19 11.05 11.93
N ARG A 92 9.33 10.30 12.63
CA ARG A 92 9.50 8.85 12.75
C ARG A 92 9.27 8.20 11.39
N LEU A 93 10.29 7.54 10.87
CA LEU A 93 10.29 6.93 9.54
C LEU A 93 9.48 5.63 9.54
N TYR A 94 8.53 5.54 8.61
CA TYR A 94 7.78 4.32 8.26
C TYR A 94 7.10 4.57 6.91
N PRO A 95 7.03 3.57 6.01
CA PRO A 95 6.43 3.76 4.69
C PRO A 95 4.94 4.10 4.78
N PHE A 96 4.43 4.71 3.72
CA PHE A 96 3.00 4.85 3.45
C PHE A 96 2.61 3.90 2.32
N PHE A 97 1.47 3.24 2.46
CA PHE A 97 0.95 2.23 1.53
C PHE A 97 -0.40 2.66 1.00
N ILE A 98 -0.60 2.51 -0.30
CA ILE A 98 -1.91 2.54 -0.97
C ILE A 98 -2.09 1.18 -1.64
N PHE A 99 -3.23 0.53 -1.42
CA PHE A 99 -3.43 -0.85 -1.87
C PHE A 99 -4.88 -1.16 -2.22
N LEU A 100 -5.06 -2.20 -3.03
CA LEU A 100 -6.28 -2.96 -3.19
C LEU A 100 -6.16 -4.27 -2.41
N ARG A 101 -7.19 -4.61 -1.65
CA ARG A 101 -7.40 -5.95 -1.13
C ARG A 101 -8.34 -6.67 -2.08
N ILE A 102 -7.86 -7.70 -2.76
CA ILE A 102 -8.56 -8.37 -3.85
C ILE A 102 -8.90 -9.79 -3.44
N SER A 103 -10.15 -10.20 -3.64
CA SER A 103 -10.62 -11.56 -3.39
C SER A 103 -10.10 -12.50 -4.47
N LYS A 104 -9.44 -13.59 -4.06
CA LYS A 104 -8.97 -14.64 -4.99
C LYS A 104 -10.13 -15.33 -5.69
N ARG A 105 -11.27 -15.43 -5.01
CA ARG A 105 -12.45 -16.14 -5.51
C ARG A 105 -13.12 -15.43 -6.69
N SER A 106 -13.04 -14.10 -6.75
CA SER A 106 -13.65 -13.29 -7.81
C SER A 106 -12.65 -12.91 -8.91
N PHE A 107 -11.39 -13.29 -8.78
CA PHE A 107 -10.33 -13.03 -9.75
C PHE A 107 -10.02 -14.29 -10.55
N ASP A 108 -10.68 -14.45 -11.69
CA ASP A 108 -10.64 -15.67 -12.53
C ASP A 108 -9.34 -15.84 -13.34
N LEU A 109 -8.31 -15.04 -13.05
CA LEU A 109 -6.98 -15.13 -13.64
C LEU A 109 -5.97 -15.53 -12.57
N PRO A 110 -4.82 -16.10 -12.94
CA PRO A 110 -3.73 -16.25 -11.98
C PRO A 110 -3.36 -14.90 -11.35
N PHE A 111 -3.22 -14.85 -10.01
CA PHE A 111 -3.10 -13.58 -9.28
C PHE A 111 -1.90 -12.71 -9.70
N TYR A 112 -0.86 -13.29 -10.30
CA TYR A 112 0.28 -12.54 -10.86
C TYR A 112 -0.07 -11.68 -12.09
N PHE A 113 -1.26 -11.84 -12.68
CA PHE A 113 -1.81 -10.91 -13.67
C PHE A 113 -2.45 -9.66 -13.06
N ALA A 114 -2.71 -9.64 -11.75
CA ALA A 114 -3.34 -8.52 -11.08
C ALA A 114 -2.67 -7.15 -11.35
N PRO A 115 -1.33 -7.00 -11.36
CA PRO A 115 -0.70 -5.72 -11.68
C PRO A 115 -1.09 -5.16 -13.04
N VAL A 116 -1.34 -6.01 -14.04
CA VAL A 116 -1.78 -5.59 -15.37
C VAL A 116 -3.26 -5.23 -15.36
N CYS A 117 -4.10 -6.04 -14.70
CA CYS A 117 -5.54 -5.79 -14.60
C CYS A 117 -5.87 -4.50 -13.83
N PHE A 118 -5.03 -4.14 -12.87
CA PHE A 118 -5.19 -2.96 -12.01
C PHE A 118 -4.13 -1.89 -12.28
N SER A 119 -3.58 -1.84 -13.51
CA SER A 119 -2.61 -0.81 -13.87
C SER A 119 -3.14 0.63 -13.71
N PRO A 120 -4.44 0.95 -13.96
CA PRO A 120 -4.97 2.29 -13.71
C PRO A 120 -4.89 2.68 -12.23
N PHE A 121 -5.21 1.75 -11.32
CA PHE A 121 -5.09 1.97 -9.88
C PHE A 121 -3.64 2.23 -9.47
N LEU A 122 -2.69 1.43 -9.98
CA LEU A 122 -1.26 1.60 -9.67
C LEU A 122 -0.73 2.95 -10.19
N ALA A 123 -1.12 3.34 -11.40
CA ALA A 123 -0.75 4.64 -11.98
C ALA A 123 -1.34 5.81 -11.17
N GLY A 124 -2.64 5.75 -10.86
CA GLY A 124 -3.30 6.77 -10.05
C GLY A 124 -2.71 6.88 -8.64
N SER A 125 -2.38 5.75 -8.01
CA SER A 125 -1.72 5.73 -6.70
C SER A 125 -0.31 6.33 -6.75
N TYR A 126 0.44 6.09 -7.83
CA TYR A 126 1.73 6.73 -8.05
C TYR A 126 1.59 8.25 -8.22
N GLU A 127 0.63 8.71 -9.02
CA GLU A 127 0.33 10.14 -9.18
C GLU A 127 -0.08 10.80 -7.86
N MET A 128 -0.85 10.11 -7.01
CA MET A 128 -1.17 10.60 -5.67
C MET A 128 0.08 10.80 -4.83
N ILE A 129 1.01 9.84 -4.84
CA ILE A 129 2.26 9.93 -4.09
C ILE A 129 3.14 11.06 -4.61
N GLN A 130 3.26 11.22 -5.93
CA GLN A 130 4.07 12.28 -6.55
C GLN A 130 3.47 13.68 -6.37
N GLY A 131 2.13 13.79 -6.29
CA GLY A 131 1.44 15.05 -5.98
C GLY A 131 1.73 15.59 -4.59
N GLY A 132 2.30 14.76 -3.70
CA GLY A 132 2.58 15.11 -2.32
C GLY A 132 1.34 15.15 -1.44
N TRP A 133 1.54 15.51 -0.18
CA TRP A 133 0.49 15.47 0.86
C TRP A 133 0.14 16.86 1.41
N GLU A 134 0.81 17.90 0.94
CA GLU A 134 0.61 19.26 1.43
C GLU A 134 -0.81 19.76 1.07
N GLY A 135 -1.51 20.33 2.04
CA GLY A 135 -2.91 20.77 1.86
C GLY A 135 -3.92 19.64 1.65
N THR A 136 -3.50 18.37 1.75
CA THR A 136 -4.38 17.20 1.60
C THR A 136 -4.93 16.78 2.96
N ASP A 137 -6.18 16.32 3.02
CA ASP A 137 -6.78 15.71 4.21
C ASP A 137 -7.19 14.24 3.97
N LEU A 138 -7.42 13.47 5.05
CA LEU A 138 -7.79 12.05 4.94
C LEU A 138 -9.04 11.83 4.08
N LYS A 139 -10.04 12.72 4.14
CA LYS A 139 -11.27 12.56 3.36
C LYS A 139 -11.00 12.70 1.87
N SER A 140 -10.12 13.64 1.49
CA SER A 140 -9.70 13.80 0.10
C SER A 140 -8.90 12.60 -0.41
N ILE A 141 -8.04 12.01 0.42
CA ILE A 141 -7.30 10.77 0.09
C ILE A 141 -8.29 9.62 -0.13
N VAL A 142 -9.22 9.42 0.80
CA VAL A 142 -10.27 8.38 0.68
C VAL A 142 -11.11 8.61 -0.58
N SER A 143 -11.60 9.83 -0.80
CA SER A 143 -12.43 10.14 -1.96
C SER A 143 -11.71 9.88 -3.28
N ARG A 144 -10.41 10.20 -3.38
CA ARG A 144 -9.64 9.94 -4.60
C ARG A 144 -9.36 8.45 -4.78
N LEU A 145 -9.14 7.74 -3.68
CA LEU A 145 -8.91 6.30 -3.66
C LEU A 145 -10.15 5.49 -4.05
N GLU A 146 -11.35 5.94 -3.66
CA GLU A 146 -12.63 5.31 -4.02
C GLU A 146 -13.05 5.58 -5.47
N GLN A 147 -12.41 6.54 -6.14
CA GLN A 147 -12.68 6.89 -7.55
C GLN A 147 -11.77 6.16 -8.56
N MET A 148 -10.80 5.38 -8.07
CA MET A 148 -9.87 4.56 -8.87
C MET A 148 -10.40 3.15 -9.07
#